data_AF-A0A7V6QLC9-F1
#
_entry.id   AF-A0A7V6QLC9-F1
#
_cell.length_a   1.000
_cell.length_b   1.000
_cell.length_c   1.000
_cell.angle_alpha   90.00
_cell.angle_beta   90.00
_cell.angle_gamma   90.00
#
_symmetry.space_group_name_H-M   'P 1'
#
loop_
_entity.id
_entity.type
_entity.pdbx_description
1 polymer ?
#
loop_
_entity_poly.entity_id
_entity_poly.type
_entity_poly.pdbx_seq_one_letter_code
_entity_poly.pdbx_strand_id
1 'polypeptide(L)' 'MTNLIVADYSSSEGDSGGTITSPINSSGYVQLYGVHVAGDSTKRYYSPIEIILSELNLNRPLYLSDGTKHN' A
#
# COMPACT_ATOMS: atom_id res chain seq x y z
N MET A 1 -9.94 -11.25 10.88
CA MET A 1 -9.93 -11.62 9.45
C MET A 1 -8.99 -10.66 8.74
N THR A 2 -7.93 -11.17 8.12
CA THR A 2 -6.99 -10.37 7.34
C THR A 2 -7.62 -10.08 5.97
N ASN A 3 -8.09 -8.85 5.77
CA ASN A 3 -8.69 -8.42 4.51
C ASN A 3 -7.59 -8.09 3.50
N LEU A 4 -7.13 -9.11 2.76
CA LEU A 4 -6.25 -8.90 1.62
C LEU A 4 -7.04 -8.29 0.45
N ILE A 5 -6.42 -7.37 -0.28
CA ILE A 5 -7.02 -6.75 -1.46
C ILE A 5 -6.39 -7.34 -2.72
N VAL A 6 -7.23 -7.68 -3.70
CA VAL A 6 -6.80 -8.13 -5.03
C VAL A 6 -6.25 -6.94 -5.81
N ALA A 7 -5.10 -7.13 -6.44
CA ALA A 7 -4.47 -6.13 -7.29
C ALA A 7 -4.16 -6.68 -8.69
N ASP A 8 -4.04 -5.75 -9.62
CA ASP A 8 -3.86 -5.97 -11.06
C ASP A 8 -2.43 -5.67 -11.54
N TYR A 9 -1.49 -5.39 -10.63
CA TYR A 9 -0.07 -5.24 -10.96
C TYR A 9 0.61 -6.60 -11.21
N SER A 10 1.74 -6.57 -11.92
CA SER A 10 2.63 -7.72 -12.06
C SER A 10 3.56 -7.83 -10.85
N SER A 11 3.81 -9.05 -10.41
CA SER A 11 4.84 -9.39 -9.42
C SER A 11 5.45 -10.74 -9.74
N SER A 12 6.62 -10.99 -9.17
CA SER A 12 7.42 -12.21 -9.27
C SER A 12 7.71 -12.80 -7.89
N GLU A 13 8.22 -14.04 -7.89
CA GLU A 13 8.77 -14.65 -6.68
C GLU A 13 9.90 -13.76 -6.11
N GLY A 14 9.80 -13.45 -4.81
CA GLY A 14 10.73 -12.54 -4.13
C GLY A 14 10.20 -11.12 -3.89
N ASP A 15 9.10 -10.72 -4.53
CA ASP A 15 8.52 -9.37 -4.36
C ASP A 15 7.68 -9.22 -3.08
N SER A 16 7.46 -10.31 -2.34
CA SER A 16 6.74 -10.29 -1.06
C SER A 16 7.42 -9.34 -0.07
N GLY A 17 6.64 -8.45 0.56
CA GLY A 17 7.16 -7.35 1.37
C GLY A 17 7.37 -6.05 0.60
N GLY A 18 7.26 -6.06 -0.74
CA GLY A 18 7.33 -4.87 -1.58
C GLY A 18 6.20 -3.89 -1.30
N THR A 19 6.48 -2.59 -1.45
CA THR A 19 5.52 -1.52 -1.18
C THR A 19 4.55 -1.33 -2.33
N ILE A 20 3.27 -1.17 -2.00
CA ILE A 20 2.22 -0.78 -2.94
C ILE A 20 1.88 0.67 -2.69
N THR A 21 2.14 1.53 -3.68
CA THR A 21 1.95 2.98 -3.56
C THR A 21 1.01 3.52 -4.63
N SER A 22 0.46 4.71 -4.39
CA SER A 22 -0.11 5.52 -5.46
C SER A 22 0.96 5.89 -6.50
N PRO A 23 0.55 6.30 -7.70
CA PRO A 23 1.40 7.12 -8.56
C PRO A 23 1.88 8.38 -7.83
N ILE A 24 2.99 8.94 -8.28
CA ILE A 24 3.49 10.23 -7.82
C ILE A 24 2.46 11.31 -8.21
N ASN A 25 1.96 12.06 -7.24
CA ASN A 25 1.04 13.17 -7.49
C ASN A 25 1.77 14.41 -8.05
N SER A 26 1.04 15.46 -8.45
CA SER A 26 1.62 16.69 -9.01
C SER A 26 2.59 17.43 -8.07
N SER A 27 2.50 17.14 -6.77
CA SER A 27 3.37 17.71 -5.74
C SER A 27 4.60 16.83 -5.44
N GLY A 28 4.78 15.72 -6.15
CA GLY A 28 5.93 14.83 -6.01
C GLY A 28 5.78 13.76 -4.92
N TYR A 29 4.58 13.56 -4.37
CA TYR A 29 4.35 12.62 -3.26
C TYR A 29 3.70 11.31 -3.70
N VAL A 30 3.97 10.24 -2.93
CA VAL A 30 3.34 8.92 -3.07
C VAL A 30 2.64 8.54 -1.77
N GLN A 31 1.44 7.99 -1.90
CA GLN A 31 0.69 7.43 -0.78
C GLN A 31 0.98 5.93 -0.69
N LEU A 32 1.39 5.45 0.48
CA LEU A 32 1.53 4.00 0.73
C LEU A 32 0.15 3.37 0.96
N TYR A 33 -0.26 2.44 0.11
CA TYR A 33 -1.51 1.70 0.23
C TYR A 33 -1.36 0.38 0.98
N GLY A 34 -0.21 -0.29 0.83
CA GLY A 34 -0.06 -1.61 1.39
C GLY A 34 1.27 -2.25 1.11
N VAL A 35 1.34 -3.54 1.43
CA VAL A 35 2.52 -4.38 1.24
C VAL A 35 2.11 -5.62 0.46
N HIS A 36 2.84 -5.93 -0.62
CA HIS A 36 2.60 -7.15 -1.39
C HIS A 36 2.79 -8.37 -0.50
N VAL A 37 1.81 -9.27 -0.53
CA VAL A 37 1.86 -10.52 0.23
C VAL A 37 2.29 -11.65 -0.67
N ALA A 38 1.49 -11.95 -1.69
CA ALA A 38 1.69 -13.06 -2.61
C ALA A 38 0.82 -12.88 -3.86
N GLY A 39 0.96 -13.79 -4.82
CA GLY A 39 0.09 -13.88 -5.98
C GLY A 39 -0.02 -15.31 -6.48
N ASP A 40 -1.04 -15.54 -7.30
CA ASP A 40 -1.17 -16.71 -8.16
C ASP A 40 -0.92 -16.29 -9.63
N SER A 41 -1.10 -17.21 -10.58
CA SER A 41 -0.88 -16.94 -12.01
C SER A 41 -1.76 -15.82 -12.58
N THR A 42 -2.85 -15.47 -11.90
CA THR A 42 -3.87 -14.53 -12.37
C THR A 42 -4.04 -13.31 -11.47
N LYS A 43 -3.78 -13.42 -10.17
CA LYS A 43 -4.11 -12.40 -9.18
C LYS A 43 -2.96 -12.15 -8.23
N ARG A 44 -2.81 -10.89 -7.83
CA ARG A 44 -1.86 -10.47 -6.81
C ARG A 44 -2.65 -9.97 -5.62
N TYR A 45 -2.04 -10.08 -4.46
CA TYR A 45 -2.66 -9.69 -3.20
C TYR A 45 -1.71 -8.81 -2.41
N TYR A 46 -2.27 -7.79 -1.78
CA TYR A 46 -1.56 -6.96 -0.81
C TYR A 46 -2.36 -6.84 0.48
N SER A 47 -1.63 -6.63 1.58
CA SER A 47 -2.22 -6.28 2.87
C SER A 47 -2.35 -4.75 2.96
N PRO A 48 -3.53 -4.20 3.26
CA PRO A 48 -3.70 -2.78 3.52
C PRO A 48 -2.78 -2.33 4.65
N ILE A 49 -2.06 -1.23 4.44
CA ILE A 49 -1.10 -0.74 5.42
C ILE A 49 -1.78 -0.31 6.74
N GLU A 50 -3.05 0.11 6.69
CA GLU A 50 -3.86 0.46 7.87
C GLU A 50 -3.95 -0.68 8.88
N ILE A 51 -4.02 -1.92 8.41
CA ILE A 51 -4.06 -3.10 9.29
C ILE A 51 -2.75 -3.17 10.07
N ILE A 52 -1.61 -3.11 9.38
CA ILE A 52 -0.27 -3.17 9.97
C ILE A 52 -0.05 -2.02 10.95
N LEU A 53 -0.43 -0.80 10.56
CA LEU A 53 -0.31 0.39 11.40
C LEU A 53 -1.14 0.25 12.69
N SER A 54 -2.39 -0.23 12.57
CA SER A 54 -3.25 -0.41 13.74
C SER A 54 -2.77 -1.51 14.68
N GLU A 55 -2.32 -2.65 14.12
CA GLU A 55 -1.90 -3.82 14.88
C GLU A 55 -0.60 -3.54 15.66
N LEU A 56 0.30 -2.78 15.06
CA LEU A 56 1.59 -2.43 15.65
C LEU A 56 1.58 -1.08 16.38
N ASN A 57 0.42 -0.40 16.46
CA ASN A 57 0.28 0.94 17.02
C ASN A 57 1.31 1.94 16.43
N LEU A 58 1.48 1.87 15.11
CA LEU A 58 2.39 2.73 14.36
C LEU A 58 1.61 3.89 13.75
N ASN A 59 2.25 5.05 13.72
CA ASN A 59 1.75 6.18 12.96
C ASN A 59 2.25 6.11 11.53
N ARG A 60 1.36 6.39 10.58
CA ARG A 60 1.79 6.64 9.20
C ARG A 60 2.76 7.82 9.22
N PRO A 61 3.98 7.69 8.69
CA PRO A 61 4.82 8.86 8.47
C PRO A 61 4.00 9.81 7.57
N LEU A 62 3.70 11.00 8.09
CA LEU A 62 3.08 12.05 7.30
C LEU A 62 4.10 12.45 6.22
N TYR A 63 4.03 11.84 5.05
CA TYR A 63 4.42 12.56 3.85
C TYR A 63 3.42 13.70 3.78
N LEU A 64 3.85 14.89 4.17
CA LEU A 64 2.98 16.06 4.28
C LEU A 64 2.32 16.31 2.93
N SER A 65 1.10 15.81 2.85
CA SER A 65 0.00 16.26 2.01
C SER A 65 0.05 15.83 0.54
N ASP A 66 -0.93 15.02 0.14
CA ASP A 66 -1.87 15.59 -0.83
C ASP A 66 -2.26 16.96 -0.28
N GLY A 67 -1.92 18.05 -0.98
CA GLY A 67 -2.13 19.42 -0.51
C GLY A 67 -3.44 19.58 0.27
N THR A 68 -3.38 20.31 1.38
CA THR A 68 -4.47 20.58 2.34
C THR A 68 -5.85 20.09 1.88
N LYS A 69 -6.41 19.08 2.59
CA LYS A 69 -7.85 18.79 2.57
C LYS A 69 -8.60 20.11 2.82
N HIS A 70 -9.20 20.68 1.79
CA HIS A 70 -10.21 21.71 1.97
C HIS A 70 -11.51 21.01 2.39
N ASN A 71 -12.10 21.51 3.48
CA ASN A 71 -13.39 21.09 4.03
C ASN A 71 -14.52 21.15 3.00
#